data_AF-X5ML89-F1
#
_entry.id   AF-X5ML89-F1
#
_cell.length_a   1.000
_cell.length_b   1.000
_cell.length_c   1.000
_cell.angle_alpha   90.00
_cell.angle_beta   90.00
_cell.angle_gamma   90.00
#
_symmetry.space_group_name_H-M   'P 1'
#
loop_
_entity.id
_entity.type
_entity.pdbx_description
1 polymer ?
#
loop_
_entity_poly.entity_id
_entity_poly.type
_entity_poly.pdbx_seq_one_letter_code
_entity_poly.pdbx_strand_id
1 'polypeptide(L)'
;MDSMRGEADHNISFLACVGCNGVYHEKDTNICTTCSPIIKDAHPTELIEQGVILNQYALCSTCLLRDHIKKNHVSISLQPLRVEMQRQENQRRIVGLQDNLHKVQRDFREQLNATMERWAGWNGSHDLSMDKFRELGDTYNQKKVYDAFVHQLRGKTAKIEKLAEHVLRWNDELDREMERPPAHRLPRSSTPAPAPPFDNSVAYYFEHQF
;
A
#
# COMPACT_ATOMS: atom_id res chain seq x y z
N MET A 1 7.80 32.66 -2.34
CA MET A 1 8.65 33.57 -1.54
C MET A 1 9.62 32.68 -0.80
N ASP A 2 10.72 32.33 -1.47
CA ASP A 2 11.74 31.46 -0.91
C ASP A 2 12.56 32.22 0.12
N SER A 3 12.46 31.72 1.34
CA SER A 3 13.13 32.23 2.52
C SER A 3 14.63 32.26 2.31
N MET A 4 15.19 33.45 2.42
CA MET A 4 16.56 33.80 2.79
C MET A 4 17.60 32.70 2.58
N ARG A 5 18.36 32.84 1.48
CA ARG A 5 19.75 32.38 1.45
C ARG A 5 20.40 32.87 2.74
N GLY A 6 20.73 31.94 3.64
CA GLY A 6 21.47 32.24 4.85
C GLY A 6 22.69 33.06 4.45
N GLU A 7 22.74 34.30 4.94
CA GLU A 7 23.98 35.07 4.93
C GLU A 7 25.05 34.15 5.49
N ALA A 8 26.16 34.02 4.76
CA ALA A 8 27.30 33.31 5.26
C ALA A 8 27.70 34.01 6.56
N ASP A 9 27.36 33.43 7.71
CA ASP A 9 27.92 33.79 8.99
C ASP A 9 29.42 33.64 8.83
N HIS A 10 30.09 34.73 8.47
CA HIS A 10 31.50 34.91 8.70
C HIS A 10 31.62 34.92 10.21
N ASN A 11 31.67 33.73 10.82
CA ASN A 11 31.79 33.56 12.26
C ASN A 11 33.14 34.13 12.66
N ILE A 12 33.15 35.43 12.94
CA ILE A 12 34.28 36.17 13.47
C ILE A 12 34.58 35.53 14.82
N SER A 13 35.61 34.70 14.87
CA SER A 13 36.02 34.04 16.10
C SER A 13 37.00 34.94 16.84
N PHE A 14 36.71 35.17 18.12
CA PHE A 14 37.60 35.86 19.04
C PHE A 14 38.19 34.84 20.01
N LEU A 15 39.51 34.91 20.21
CA LEU A 15 40.26 33.99 21.06
C LEU A 15 41.04 34.76 22.12
N ALA A 16 41.12 34.19 23.32
CA ALA A 16 41.96 34.74 24.38
C ALA A 16 43.42 34.33 24.16
N CYS A 17 44.32 35.29 24.26
CA CYS A 17 45.76 35.04 24.25
C CYS A 17 46.18 34.39 25.57
N VAL A 18 46.89 33.27 25.51
CA VAL A 18 47.37 32.53 26.69
C VAL A 18 48.40 33.34 27.50
N GLY A 19 49.14 34.25 26.85
CA GLY A 19 50.19 35.04 27.51
C GLY A 19 49.68 36.25 28.29
N CYS A 20 48.61 36.90 27.83
CA CYS A 20 48.11 38.14 28.42
C CYS A 20 46.61 38.15 28.76
N ASN A 21 45.89 37.06 28.46
CA ASN A 21 44.43 36.92 28.60
C ASN A 21 43.60 37.96 27.83
N GLY A 22 44.22 38.77 26.97
CA GLY A 22 43.51 39.68 26.08
C GLY A 22 42.74 38.92 24.99
N VAL A 23 41.60 39.46 24.57
CA VAL A 23 40.77 38.87 23.52
C VAL A 23 41.13 39.48 22.17
N TYR A 24 41.47 38.64 21.20
CA TYR A 24 41.92 39.05 19.88
C TYR A 24 41.13 38.35 18.78
N HIS A 25 41.05 38.98 17.62
CA HIS A 25 40.50 38.34 16.44
C HIS A 25 41.39 37.17 16.03
N GLU A 26 40.81 36.04 15.67
CA GLU A 26 41.54 34.81 15.35
C GLU A 26 42.64 35.00 14.30
N LYS A 27 42.37 35.76 13.23
CA LYS A 27 43.35 36.13 12.19
C LYS A 27 44.65 36.75 12.74
N ASP A 28 44.56 37.42 13.90
CA ASP A 28 45.67 38.13 14.55
C ASP A 28 46.32 37.28 15.65
N THR A 29 45.90 36.01 15.77
CA THR A 29 46.46 35.03 16.71
C THR A 29 47.35 34.01 16.02
N ASN A 30 48.38 33.59 16.74
CA ASN A 30 49.42 32.71 16.26
C ASN A 30 49.65 31.59 17.27
N ILE A 31 50.26 30.51 16.82
CA ILE A 31 50.69 29.39 17.67
C ILE A 31 52.20 29.34 17.61
N CYS A 32 52.84 29.26 18.78
CA CYS A 32 54.28 29.03 18.88
C CYS A 32 54.55 27.52 18.82
N THR A 33 55.16 27.03 17.75
CA THR A 33 55.42 25.60 17.53
C THR A 33 56.51 25.06 18.45
N THR A 34 57.33 25.95 19.02
CA THR A 34 58.33 25.59 20.04
C THR A 34 57.74 25.47 21.46
N CYS A 35 56.59 26.10 21.72
CA CYS A 35 55.95 26.12 23.05
C CYS A 35 54.66 25.30 23.10
N SER A 36 54.31 24.63 22.01
CA SER A 36 53.12 23.81 21.88
C SER A 36 53.52 22.44 21.32
N PRO A 37 52.70 21.40 21.48
CA PRO A 37 52.92 20.11 20.83
C PRO A 37 52.72 20.18 19.30
N ILE A 38 52.32 21.33 18.75
CA ILE A 38 52.02 21.52 17.33
C ILE A 38 53.32 21.85 16.60
N ILE A 39 53.85 20.89 15.86
CA ILE A 39 55.06 21.06 15.04
C ILE A 39 54.69 21.90 13.80
N LYS A 40 55.67 22.63 13.25
CA LYS A 40 55.48 23.49 12.06
C LYS A 40 54.91 22.73 10.85
N ASP A 41 55.32 21.48 10.68
CA ASP A 41 54.93 20.62 9.57
C ASP A 41 53.84 19.61 9.96
N ALA A 42 53.18 19.81 11.11
CA ALA A 42 52.12 18.92 11.58
C ALA A 42 50.99 18.88 10.55
N HIS A 43 50.62 17.66 10.14
CA HIS A 43 49.54 17.50 9.17
C HIS A 43 48.19 17.76 9.87
N PRO A 44 47.27 18.55 9.29
CA PRO A 44 45.97 18.85 9.89
C PRO A 44 45.19 17.59 10.32
N THR A 45 45.29 16.52 9.54
CA THR A 45 44.72 15.20 9.82
C THR A 45 45.22 14.59 11.14
N GLU A 46 46.52 14.67 11.41
CA GLU A 46 47.14 14.15 12.64
C GLU A 46 46.67 14.95 13.87
N LEU A 47 46.56 16.27 13.73
CA LEU A 47 46.06 17.15 14.79
C LEU A 47 44.60 16.86 15.15
N ILE A 48 43.78 16.52 14.16
CA ILE A 48 42.37 16.11 14.37
C ILE A 48 42.31 14.78 15.11
N GLU A 49 43.12 13.78 14.71
CA GLU A 49 43.16 12.46 15.35
C GLU A 49 43.66 12.52 16.80
N GLN A 50 44.60 13.41 17.08
CA GLN A 50 45.09 13.68 18.44
C GLN A 50 44.11 14.51 19.28
N GLY A 51 43.03 15.05 18.68
CA GLY A 51 42.04 15.87 19.39
C GLY A 51 42.60 17.21 19.87
N VAL A 52 43.58 17.78 19.17
CA VAL A 52 44.26 19.01 19.61
C VAL A 52 43.33 20.22 19.52
N ILE A 53 43.17 20.93 20.64
CA ILE A 53 42.38 22.17 20.71
C ILE A 53 43.31 23.38 20.48
N LEU A 54 43.32 23.90 19.25
CA LEU A 54 44.20 25.01 18.85
C LEU A 54 44.09 26.26 19.74
N ASN A 55 42.88 26.54 20.24
CA ASN A 55 42.59 27.72 21.05
C ASN A 55 43.41 27.78 22.36
N GLN A 56 43.84 26.62 22.87
CA GLN A 56 44.66 26.54 24.10
C GLN A 56 46.09 27.03 23.90
N TYR A 57 46.51 27.25 22.65
CA TYR A 57 47.87 27.68 22.29
C TYR A 57 47.89 29.04 21.58
N ALA A 58 46.77 29.76 21.60
CA ALA A 58 46.63 31.04 20.91
C ALA A 58 47.47 32.14 21.58
N LEU A 59 48.32 32.80 20.80
CA LEU A 59 49.14 33.92 21.22
C LEU A 59 48.86 35.13 20.33
N CYS A 60 48.65 36.29 20.94
CA CYS A 60 48.57 37.55 20.20
C CYS A 60 49.95 37.94 19.66
N SER A 61 49.96 38.70 18.56
CA SER A 61 51.20 39.17 17.92
C SER A 61 52.16 39.88 18.88
N THR A 62 51.64 40.63 19.87
CA THR A 62 52.48 41.31 20.87
C THR A 62 53.20 40.34 21.80
N CYS A 63 52.50 39.34 22.35
CA CYS A 63 53.12 38.32 23.20
C CYS A 63 54.11 37.48 22.38
N LEU A 64 53.75 37.16 21.14
CA LEU A 64 54.61 36.44 20.21
C LEU A 64 55.94 37.18 19.96
N LEU A 65 55.88 38.47 19.62
CA LEU A 65 57.07 39.28 19.38
C LEU A 65 57.96 39.43 20.62
N ARG A 66 57.34 39.67 21.78
CA ARG A 66 58.06 39.94 23.03
C ARG A 66 58.75 38.71 23.59
N ASP A 67 58.04 37.59 23.67
CA ASP A 67 58.43 36.46 24.52
C ASP A 67 58.82 35.19 23.73
N HIS A 68 58.53 35.13 22.43
CA HIS A 68 58.78 33.96 21.58
C HIS A 68 59.77 34.25 20.45
N ILE A 69 59.48 35.23 19.58
CA ILE A 69 60.36 35.56 18.44
C ILE A 69 61.73 36.05 18.93
N LYS A 70 61.76 36.87 19.99
CA LYS A 70 63.01 37.31 20.62
C LYS A 70 63.89 36.14 21.13
N LYS A 71 63.29 34.98 21.41
CA LYS A 71 63.96 33.75 21.85
C LYS A 71 64.22 32.75 20.72
N ASN A 72 64.11 33.17 19.45
CA ASN A 72 64.23 32.33 18.26
C ASN A 72 63.20 31.19 18.18
N HIS A 73 62.01 31.34 18.77
CA HIS A 73 60.95 30.37 18.59
C HIS A 73 60.29 30.49 17.22
N VAL A 74 59.76 29.38 16.73
CA VAL A 74 59.03 29.32 15.46
C VAL A 74 57.52 29.43 15.72
N SER A 75 56.81 30.09 14.80
CA SER A 75 55.36 30.28 14.90
C SER A 75 54.63 30.05 13.59
N ILE A 76 53.37 29.69 13.72
CA ILE A 76 52.42 29.53 12.61
C ILE A 76 51.16 30.34 12.90
N SER A 77 50.47 30.81 11.85
CA SER A 77 49.19 31.49 12.02
C SER A 77 48.09 30.49 12.36
N LEU A 78 47.23 30.83 13.33
CA LEU A 78 46.19 29.93 13.82
C LEU A 78 45.07 29.74 12.80
N GLN A 79 44.62 30.81 12.15
CA GLN A 79 43.44 30.77 11.28
C GLN A 79 43.60 29.84 10.07
N PRO A 80 44.69 29.90 9.27
CA PRO A 80 44.86 28.98 8.15
C PRO A 80 44.88 27.50 8.58
N LEU A 81 45.52 27.22 9.73
CA LEU A 81 45.57 25.86 10.29
C LEU A 81 44.18 25.38 10.71
N ARG A 82 43.40 26.21 11.42
CA ARG A 82 42.03 25.88 11.82
C ARG A 82 41.13 25.62 10.61
N VAL A 83 41.23 26.45 9.59
CA VAL A 83 40.44 26.30 8.34
C VAL A 83 40.77 24.98 7.65
N GLU A 84 42.05 24.61 7.55
CA GLU A 84 42.44 23.35 6.92
C GLU A 84 42.01 22.14 7.77
N MET A 85 42.12 22.20 9.10
CA MET A 85 41.58 21.16 9.99
C MET A 85 40.06 21.00 9.80
N GLN A 86 39.32 22.10 9.75
CA GLN A 86 37.88 22.08 9.51
C GLN A 86 37.53 21.51 8.13
N ARG A 87 38.32 21.83 7.11
CA ARG A 87 38.16 21.27 5.76
C ARG A 87 38.34 19.75 5.76
N GLN A 88 39.38 19.23 6.40
CA GLN A 88 39.63 17.79 6.50
C GLN A 88 38.50 17.07 7.26
N GLU A 89 38.03 17.65 8.35
CA GLU A 89 36.90 17.13 9.12
C GLU A 89 35.59 17.13 8.29
N ASN A 90 35.31 18.21 7.56
CA ASN A 90 34.16 18.26 6.67
C ASN A 90 34.25 17.22 5.56
N GLN A 91 35.44 17.02 4.97
CA GLN A 91 35.66 15.99 3.97
C GLN A 91 35.37 14.59 4.53
N ARG A 92 35.86 14.27 5.73
CA ARG A 92 35.55 13.00 6.43
C ARG A 92 34.05 12.80 6.61
N ARG A 93 33.33 13.85 7.03
CA ARG A 93 31.87 13.81 7.19
C ARG A 93 31.14 13.61 5.88
N ILE A 94 31.55 14.29 4.81
CA ILE A 94 30.95 14.15 3.48
C ILE A 94 31.10 12.71 2.99
N VAL A 95 32.28 12.12 3.11
CA VAL A 95 32.53 10.73 2.71
C VAL A 95 31.64 9.77 3.52
N GLY A 96 31.57 9.94 4.85
CA GLY A 96 30.69 9.11 5.69
C GLY A 96 29.20 9.24 5.33
N LEU A 97 28.75 10.45 4.95
CA LEU A 97 27.39 10.66 4.47
C LEU A 97 27.14 10.01 3.10
N GLN A 98 28.12 10.06 2.19
CA GLN A 98 28.04 9.38 0.90
C GLN A 98 27.93 7.86 1.07
N ASP A 99 28.74 7.27 1.95
CA ASP A 99 28.69 5.83 2.23
C ASP A 99 27.33 5.40 2.79
N ASN A 100 26.78 6.20 3.72
CA ASN A 100 25.45 5.96 4.26
C ASN A 100 24.37 6.07 3.19
N LEU A 101 24.45 7.06 2.31
CA LEU A 101 23.51 7.23 1.20
C LEU A 101 23.57 6.03 0.24
N HIS A 102 24.78 5.56 -0.10
CA HIS A 102 24.97 4.37 -0.93
C HIS A 102 24.41 3.11 -0.27
N LYS A 103 24.53 2.97 1.05
CA LYS A 103 23.91 1.87 1.79
C LYS A 103 22.38 1.93 1.70
N VAL A 104 21.79 3.07 2.04
CA VAL A 104 20.32 3.25 1.98
C VAL A 104 19.78 3.00 0.56
N GLN A 105 20.49 3.46 -0.47
CA GLN A 105 20.11 3.24 -1.85
C GLN A 105 20.15 1.75 -2.24
N ARG A 106 21.12 0.98 -1.75
CA ARG A 106 21.19 -0.47 -1.95
C ARG A 106 20.04 -1.17 -1.25
N ASP A 107 19.83 -0.87 0.03
CA ASP A 107 18.75 -1.46 0.84
C ASP A 107 17.38 -1.19 0.19
N PHE A 108 17.15 0.02 -0.31
CA PHE A 108 15.93 0.37 -1.05
C PHE A 108 15.75 -0.46 -2.33
N ARG A 109 16.81 -0.65 -3.12
CA ARG A 109 16.76 -1.46 -4.34
C ARG A 109 16.43 -2.93 -4.03
N GLU A 110 17.01 -3.48 -2.97
CA GLU A 110 16.72 -4.85 -2.53
C GLU A 110 15.26 -5.00 -2.10
N GLN A 111 14.75 -4.05 -1.32
CA GLN A 111 13.34 -4.02 -0.91
C GLN A 111 12.39 -3.88 -2.10
N LEU A 112 12.73 -3.04 -3.08
CA LEU A 112 11.96 -2.88 -4.31
C LEU A 112 11.89 -4.21 -5.08
N ASN A 113 13.03 -4.87 -5.28
CA ASN A 113 13.10 -6.14 -5.99
C ASN A 113 12.29 -7.23 -5.27
N ALA A 114 12.45 -7.37 -3.96
CA ALA A 114 11.68 -8.32 -3.16
C ALA A 114 10.17 -8.03 -3.16
N THR A 115 9.78 -6.77 -3.33
CA THR A 115 8.36 -6.38 -3.45
C THR A 115 7.84 -6.70 -4.84
N MET A 116 8.62 -6.45 -5.89
CA MET A 116 8.25 -6.80 -7.27
C MET A 116 8.12 -8.31 -7.46
N GLU A 117 9.02 -9.11 -6.89
CA GLU A 117 8.93 -10.57 -6.92
C GLU A 117 7.67 -11.08 -6.23
N ARG A 118 7.34 -10.55 -5.04
CA ARG A 118 6.08 -10.86 -4.34
C ARG A 118 4.86 -10.48 -5.16
N TRP A 119 4.89 -9.31 -5.81
CA TRP A 119 3.80 -8.84 -6.64
C TRP A 119 3.60 -9.70 -7.89
N ALA A 120 4.68 -10.10 -8.56
CA ALA A 120 4.64 -11.01 -9.70
C ALA A 120 4.08 -12.39 -9.30
N GLY A 121 4.51 -12.93 -8.15
CA GLY A 121 3.97 -14.18 -7.61
C GLY A 121 2.50 -14.08 -7.22
N TRP A 122 2.08 -12.96 -6.62
CA TRP A 122 0.68 -12.71 -6.31
C TRP A 122 -0.18 -12.60 -7.58
N ASN A 123 0.27 -11.89 -8.61
CA ASN A 123 -0.48 -11.71 -9.84
C ASN A 123 -0.74 -13.06 -10.55
N GLY A 124 0.27 -13.94 -10.60
CA GLY A 124 0.10 -15.30 -11.13
C GLY A 124 -0.91 -16.14 -10.34
N SER A 125 -0.98 -15.96 -9.02
CA SER A 125 -1.99 -16.63 -8.17
C SER A 125 -3.37 -15.97 -8.23
N HIS A 126 -3.43 -14.66 -8.52
CA HIS A 126 -4.67 -13.90 -8.62
C HIS A 126 -5.47 -14.34 -9.84
N ASP A 127 -4.83 -14.47 -11.00
CA ASP A 127 -5.49 -14.92 -12.23
C ASP A 127 -6.05 -16.34 -12.07
N LEU A 128 -5.24 -17.27 -11.50
CA LEU A 128 -5.69 -18.63 -11.15
C LEU A 128 -6.87 -18.63 -10.17
N SER A 129 -6.92 -17.67 -9.24
CA SER A 129 -8.04 -17.55 -8.29
C SER A 129 -9.29 -17.01 -8.97
N MET A 130 -9.14 -16.03 -9.86
CA MET A 130 -10.24 -15.46 -10.64
C MET A 130 -10.88 -16.47 -11.60
N ASP A 131 -10.08 -17.35 -12.21
CA ASP A 131 -10.59 -18.44 -13.04
C ASP A 131 -11.41 -19.43 -12.22
N LYS A 132 -10.94 -19.83 -11.04
CA LYS A 132 -11.72 -20.66 -10.10
C LYS A 132 -13.01 -19.98 -9.65
N PHE A 133 -12.98 -18.67 -9.41
CA PHE A 133 -14.19 -17.93 -9.06
C PHE A 133 -15.22 -17.90 -10.20
N ARG A 134 -14.77 -17.79 -11.46
CA ARG A 134 -15.66 -17.93 -12.63
C ARG A 134 -16.27 -19.32 -12.71
N GLU A 135 -15.47 -20.38 -12.60
CA GLU A 135 -15.96 -21.76 -12.63
C GLU A 135 -17.00 -22.03 -11.52
N LEU A 136 -16.74 -21.54 -10.30
CA LEU A 136 -17.70 -21.65 -9.20
C LEU A 136 -18.97 -20.83 -9.44
N GLY A 137 -18.86 -19.66 -10.08
CA GLY A 137 -20.01 -18.85 -10.49
C GLY A 137 -20.89 -19.56 -11.52
N ASP A 138 -20.28 -20.22 -12.50
CA ASP A 138 -20.99 -21.01 -13.51
C ASP A 138 -21.67 -22.22 -12.88
N THR A 139 -21.00 -22.90 -11.96
CA THR A 139 -21.55 -24.05 -11.22
C THR A 139 -22.73 -23.63 -10.33
N TYR A 140 -22.65 -22.47 -9.69
CA TYR A 140 -23.75 -21.90 -8.90
C TYR A 140 -24.97 -21.55 -9.77
N ASN A 141 -24.74 -20.96 -10.94
CA ASN A 141 -25.81 -20.65 -11.89
C ASN A 141 -26.47 -21.93 -12.42
N GLN A 142 -25.70 -22.97 -12.74
CA GLN A 142 -26.23 -24.28 -13.13
C GLN A 142 -27.09 -24.89 -12.02
N LYS A 143 -26.64 -24.84 -10.76
CA LYS A 143 -27.43 -25.32 -9.62
C LYS A 143 -28.76 -24.58 -9.50
N LYS A 144 -28.78 -23.26 -9.67
CA LYS A 144 -30.01 -22.46 -9.62
C LYS A 144 -31.01 -22.89 -10.70
N VAL A 145 -30.55 -23.16 -11.92
CA VAL A 145 -31.38 -23.68 -13.01
C VAL A 145 -31.91 -25.08 -12.68
N TYR A 146 -31.05 -25.95 -12.13
CA TYR A 146 -31.44 -27.29 -11.71
C TYR A 146 -32.50 -27.27 -10.60
N ASP A 147 -32.34 -26.43 -9.57
CA ASP A 147 -33.30 -26.29 -8.48
C ASP A 147 -34.65 -25.78 -8.99
N ALA A 148 -34.66 -24.82 -9.92
CA ALA A 148 -35.88 -24.35 -10.57
C ALA A 148 -36.57 -25.46 -11.37
N PHE A 149 -35.79 -26.26 -12.10
CA PHE A 149 -36.29 -27.41 -12.85
C PHE A 149 -36.88 -28.49 -11.92
N VAL A 150 -36.19 -28.84 -10.82
CA VAL A 150 -36.70 -29.78 -9.81
C VAL A 150 -37.99 -29.26 -9.17
N HIS A 151 -38.10 -27.96 -8.92
CA HIS A 151 -39.32 -27.37 -8.39
C HIS A 151 -40.49 -27.47 -9.37
N GLN A 152 -40.24 -27.28 -10.67
CA GLN A 152 -41.25 -27.50 -11.71
C GLN A 152 -41.66 -28.96 -11.81
N LEU A 153 -40.68 -29.89 -11.73
CA LEU A 153 -40.96 -31.33 -11.71
C LEU A 153 -41.85 -31.71 -10.55
N ARG A 154 -41.52 -31.29 -9.32
CA ARG A 154 -42.37 -31.54 -8.13
C ARG A 154 -43.79 -31.02 -8.31
N GLY A 155 -43.94 -29.81 -8.87
CA GLY A 155 -45.25 -29.24 -9.16
C GLY A 155 -46.06 -30.05 -10.19
N LYS A 156 -45.40 -30.62 -11.20
CA LYS A 156 -46.05 -31.51 -12.18
C LYS A 156 -46.39 -32.88 -11.56
N THR A 157 -45.49 -33.46 -10.77
CA THR A 157 -45.73 -34.73 -10.08
C THR A 157 -46.93 -34.63 -9.15
N ALA A 158 -47.04 -33.55 -8.36
CA ALA A 158 -48.20 -33.32 -7.49
C ALA A 158 -49.53 -33.18 -8.27
N LYS A 159 -49.50 -32.65 -9.50
CA LYS A 159 -50.69 -32.61 -10.37
C LYS A 159 -51.06 -34.00 -10.89
N ILE A 160 -50.06 -34.82 -11.22
CA ILE A 160 -50.26 -36.21 -11.66
C ILE A 160 -50.82 -37.05 -10.51
N GLU A 161 -50.29 -36.90 -9.29
CA GLU A 161 -50.80 -37.57 -8.09
C GLU A 161 -52.26 -37.19 -7.84
N LYS A 162 -52.60 -35.89 -7.88
CA LYS A 162 -54.00 -35.46 -7.78
C LYS A 162 -54.88 -36.05 -8.89
N LEU A 163 -54.39 -36.09 -10.13
CA LEU A 163 -55.14 -36.70 -11.22
C LEU A 163 -55.36 -38.20 -10.97
N ALA A 164 -54.35 -38.92 -10.48
CA ALA A 164 -54.47 -40.32 -10.12
C ALA A 164 -55.49 -40.54 -8.99
N GLU A 165 -55.48 -39.71 -7.95
CA GLU A 165 -56.49 -39.72 -6.89
C GLU A 165 -57.91 -39.41 -7.41
N HIS A 166 -58.04 -38.52 -8.39
CA HIS A 166 -59.31 -38.23 -9.05
C HIS A 166 -59.81 -39.44 -9.86
N VAL A 167 -58.92 -40.09 -10.62
CA VAL A 167 -59.24 -41.29 -11.41
C VAL A 167 -59.65 -42.44 -10.50
N LEU A 168 -58.92 -42.68 -9.40
CA LEU A 168 -59.28 -43.70 -8.41
C LEU A 168 -60.66 -43.43 -7.80
N ARG A 169 -60.95 -42.18 -7.41
CA ARG A 169 -62.28 -41.81 -6.89
C ARG A 169 -63.40 -42.00 -7.91
N TRP A 170 -63.16 -41.68 -9.19
CA TRP A 170 -64.14 -41.95 -10.25
C TRP A 170 -64.37 -43.44 -10.44
N ASN A 171 -63.32 -44.25 -10.37
CA ASN A 171 -63.45 -45.70 -10.44
C ASN A 171 -64.29 -46.23 -9.26
N ASP A 172 -64.02 -45.79 -8.03
CA ASP A 172 -64.79 -46.19 -6.85
C ASP A 172 -66.27 -45.76 -6.93
N GLU A 173 -66.55 -44.60 -7.53
CA GLU A 173 -67.92 -44.10 -7.71
C GLU A 173 -68.69 -44.92 -8.77
N LEU A 174 -68.02 -45.26 -9.88
CA LEU A 174 -68.55 -46.16 -10.91
C LEU A 174 -68.87 -47.55 -10.32
N ASP A 175 -67.95 -48.11 -9.53
CA ASP A 175 -68.15 -49.41 -8.89
C ASP A 175 -69.38 -49.37 -7.93
N ARG A 176 -69.57 -48.27 -7.19
CA ARG A 176 -70.76 -48.09 -6.34
C ARG A 176 -72.06 -47.91 -7.13
N GLU A 177 -72.05 -47.22 -8.26
CA GLU A 177 -73.23 -47.08 -9.12
C GLU A 177 -73.65 -48.43 -9.72
N MET A 178 -72.70 -49.31 -10.02
CA MET A 178 -72.97 -50.66 -10.52
C MET A 178 -73.56 -51.61 -9.44
N GLU A 179 -73.34 -51.35 -8.15
CA GLU A 179 -73.87 -52.16 -7.05
C GLU A 179 -75.30 -51.80 -6.61
N ARG A 180 -75.93 -50.74 -7.17
CA ARG A 180 -77.30 -50.31 -6.81
C ARG A 180 -78.37 -51.11 -7.60
N PRO A 181 -79.41 -51.71 -6.96
CA PRO A 181 -80.50 -52.40 -7.68
C PRO A 181 -81.51 -51.42 -8.30
N PRO A 182 -82.14 -51.73 -9.45
CA PRO A 182 -83.06 -50.81 -10.12
C PRO A 182 -84.44 -50.78 -9.44
N ALA A 183 -84.91 -49.58 -9.07
CA ALA A 183 -86.31 -49.33 -8.73
C ALA A 183 -87.17 -49.23 -10.02
N HIS A 184 -88.41 -49.69 -9.92
CA HIS A 184 -89.36 -50.09 -10.97
C HIS A 184 -89.81 -49.03 -12.02
N ARG A 185 -90.42 -49.56 -13.11
CA ARG A 185 -90.88 -48.95 -14.38
C ARG A 185 -92.07 -47.93 -14.33
N LEU A 186 -92.13 -47.16 -15.44
CA LEU A 186 -93.02 -46.08 -15.98
C LEU A 186 -94.56 -46.30 -16.05
N PRO A 187 -95.37 -45.28 -16.45
CA PRO A 187 -95.85 -45.22 -17.87
C PRO A 187 -95.99 -43.81 -18.56
N ARG A 188 -96.09 -43.84 -19.90
CA ARG A 188 -96.37 -42.79 -20.96
C ARG A 188 -97.80 -42.16 -20.83
N SER A 189 -98.27 -41.05 -21.46
CA SER A 189 -98.07 -40.28 -22.73
C SER A 189 -98.59 -38.81 -22.55
N SER A 190 -98.29 -37.75 -23.34
CA SER A 190 -98.88 -37.34 -24.65
C SER A 190 -98.29 -35.99 -25.18
N THR A 191 -98.16 -35.79 -26.50
CA THR A 191 -97.75 -34.54 -27.26
C THR A 191 -98.96 -33.65 -27.65
N PRO A 192 -98.90 -32.40 -28.25
CA PRO A 192 -97.83 -31.71 -29.03
C PRO A 192 -97.61 -30.13 -28.95
N ALA A 193 -96.41 -29.66 -29.39
CA ALA A 193 -95.94 -28.40 -30.09
C ALA A 193 -96.32 -26.95 -29.63
N PRO A 194 -95.65 -25.82 -30.05
CA PRO A 194 -94.55 -25.57 -31.03
C PRO A 194 -93.35 -24.66 -30.56
N ALA A 195 -92.32 -24.46 -31.42
CA ALA A 195 -91.06 -23.69 -31.23
C ALA A 195 -91.21 -22.13 -31.35
N PRO A 196 -90.20 -21.24 -31.11
CA PRO A 196 -89.03 -21.04 -32.03
C PRO A 196 -87.72 -20.47 -31.33
N PRO A 197 -86.77 -19.74 -31.97
CA PRO A 197 -85.34 -20.13 -32.17
C PRO A 197 -84.31 -19.13 -31.57
N PHE A 198 -83.04 -19.16 -32.03
CA PHE A 198 -81.86 -18.24 -31.82
C PHE A 198 -80.73 -18.81 -30.92
N ASP A 199 -79.42 -18.68 -31.21
CA ASP A 199 -78.69 -18.12 -32.35
C ASP A 199 -77.25 -18.68 -32.39
N ASN A 200 -76.65 -18.69 -33.58
CA ASN A 200 -75.23 -18.89 -33.84
C ASN A 200 -74.47 -17.55 -33.66
N SER A 201 -73.61 -17.45 -32.66
CA SER A 201 -72.40 -16.58 -32.63
C SER A 201 -71.75 -16.75 -31.25
N VAL A 202 -70.47 -17.04 -31.07
CA VAL A 202 -69.28 -16.42 -31.64
C VAL A 202 -68.15 -17.47 -31.67
N ALA A 203 -67.72 -17.86 -32.87
CA ALA A 203 -66.33 -18.23 -33.08
C ALA A 203 -65.52 -16.93 -33.13
N TYR A 204 -64.41 -16.82 -32.39
CA TYR A 204 -63.27 -16.05 -32.89
C TYR A 204 -61.92 -16.42 -32.23
N TYR A 205 -61.02 -16.80 -33.14
CA TYR A 205 -59.56 -16.79 -33.20
C TYR A 205 -58.67 -17.81 -32.47
N PHE A 206 -58.09 -18.63 -33.35
CA PHE A 206 -56.84 -19.37 -33.32
C PHE A 206 -55.61 -18.42 -33.31
N GLU A 207 -54.52 -18.94 -32.73
CA GLU A 207 -53.12 -18.89 -33.20
C GLU A 207 -52.13 -17.73 -32.93
N HIS A 208 -50.95 -18.20 -32.48
CA HIS A 208 -49.56 -17.78 -32.74
C HIS A 208 -48.91 -16.59 -32.03
N GLN A 209 -47.82 -16.91 -31.30
CA GLN A 209 -46.42 -16.48 -31.55
C GLN A 209 -45.53 -17.17 -30.47
N PHE A 210 -44.68 -18.16 -30.79
CA PHE A 210 -43.27 -18.03 -31.24
C PHE A 210 -42.58 -16.72 -30.87
#